data_AF-A0A258AHC6-F1
#
_entry.id   AF-A0A258AHC6-F1
#
_cell.length_a   1.000
_cell.length_b   1.000
_cell.length_c   1.000
_cell.angle_alpha   90.00
_cell.angle_beta   90.00
_cell.angle_gamma   90.00
#
_symmetry.space_group_name_H-M   'P 1'
#
loop_
_entity.id
_entity.type
_entity.pdbx_description
1 polymer ?
#
loop_
_entity_poly.entity_id
_entity_poly.type
_entity_poly.pdbx_seq_one_letter_code
_entity_poly.pdbx_strand_id
1 'polypeptide(L)'
;MAIIDQNFDWVDTPNPTERCFSITAKEDAGVEIPDFINHVVLWSDCPAWIKLAEVVPAALQGYTLVHAVKAGYQLRTFIFGRTRSLEERSAPYLVEWVKRPYAWPTVLQKLWFEEGNLALNAADGEGGKRVHARSKSRRGAIYPTWHKISHFLSERPFAKTRSPVPITDSISYSFDGVSGSFPECLHPGCRFPQYQTSGKVVFGAGTPSVEIGGDIVAQEFPATNMTDWEKHATEDNRYQVSGMYYRQLVEAYPPLDDREILG
;
A
#
# COMPACT_ATOMS: atom_id res chain seq x y z
N MET A 1 18.32 50.66 -16.47
CA MET A 1 17.99 49.23 -16.48
C MET A 1 17.77 48.86 -15.03
N ALA A 2 16.52 48.71 -14.59
CA ALA A 2 16.22 48.50 -13.17
C ALA A 2 16.72 47.11 -12.77
N ILE A 3 17.73 47.08 -11.89
CA ILE A 3 18.15 45.86 -11.22
C ILE A 3 16.98 45.54 -10.29
N ILE A 4 16.29 44.42 -10.52
CA ILE A 4 15.36 43.87 -9.54
C ILE A 4 16.24 43.31 -8.43
N ASP A 5 16.63 44.17 -7.49
CA ASP A 5 17.16 43.79 -6.18
C ASP A 5 16.01 43.19 -5.38
N GLN A 6 15.59 41.98 -5.74
CA GLN A 6 14.75 41.19 -4.85
C GLN A 6 15.47 39.88 -4.59
N ASN A 7 16.24 39.90 -3.50
CA ASN A 7 16.77 38.68 -2.91
C ASN A 7 15.63 37.73 -2.52
N PHE A 8 14.40 38.23 -2.39
CA PHE A 8 13.20 37.48 -2.07
C PHE A 8 12.34 37.16 -3.28
N ASP A 9 11.90 35.91 -3.40
CA ASP A 9 10.88 35.52 -4.40
C ASP A 9 9.91 34.48 -3.83
N TRP A 10 8.69 34.44 -4.36
CA TRP A 10 7.71 33.41 -4.04
C TRP A 10 7.90 32.18 -4.91
N VAL A 11 7.83 31.00 -4.29
CA VAL A 11 7.94 29.70 -4.96
C VAL A 11 6.63 28.97 -4.80
N ASP A 12 5.96 28.68 -5.91
CA ASP A 12 4.72 27.92 -5.89
C ASP A 12 4.96 26.47 -5.44
N THR A 13 4.01 25.94 -4.67
CA THR A 13 4.01 24.55 -4.22
C THR A 13 2.89 23.77 -4.91
N PRO A 14 2.92 22.43 -4.89
CA PRO A 14 1.80 21.61 -5.36
C PRO A 14 0.46 21.94 -4.67
N ASN A 15 0.49 22.48 -3.44
CA ASN A 15 -0.70 22.98 -2.79
C ASN A 15 -0.97 24.43 -3.25
N PRO A 16 -2.03 24.70 -4.03
CA PRO A 16 -2.29 26.04 -4.57
C PRO A 16 -2.62 27.09 -3.50
N THR A 17 -2.97 26.65 -2.30
CA THR A 17 -3.27 27.55 -1.16
C THR A 17 -2.02 27.96 -0.38
N GLU A 18 -0.86 27.38 -0.71
CA GLU A 18 0.37 27.58 0.04
C GLU A 18 1.56 27.86 -0.89
N ARG A 19 2.40 28.81 -0.48
CA ARG A 19 3.62 29.16 -1.19
C ARG A 19 4.82 29.00 -0.26
N CYS A 20 5.91 28.52 -0.85
CA CYS A 20 7.24 28.67 -0.30
C CYS A 20 7.75 30.07 -0.64
N PHE A 21 8.77 30.53 0.07
CA PHE A 21 9.54 31.68 -0.39
C PHE A 21 11.00 31.28 -0.56
N SER A 22 11.72 32.06 -1.34
CA SER A 22 13.14 31.85 -1.58
C SER A 22 13.91 33.13 -1.27
N ILE A 23 15.11 32.97 -0.71
CA ILE A 23 16.02 34.06 -0.42
C ILE A 23 17.37 33.76 -1.06
N THR A 24 17.85 34.67 -1.90
CA THR A 24 19.17 34.60 -2.49
C THR A 24 20.15 35.39 -1.63
N ALA A 25 21.15 34.72 -1.10
CA ALA A 25 22.17 35.32 -0.25
C ALA A 25 23.57 35.08 -0.84
N LYS A 26 24.51 35.98 -0.49
CA LYS A 26 25.90 35.86 -0.87
C LYS A 26 26.63 34.87 0.02
N GLU A 27 27.22 33.86 -0.59
CA GLU A 27 28.04 32.83 0.04
C GLU A 27 29.48 33.33 0.10
N ASP A 28 29.87 33.92 1.23
CA ASP A 28 31.25 34.35 1.48
C ASP A 28 32.17 33.14 1.79
N ALA A 29 33.47 33.30 1.54
CA ALA A 29 34.45 32.24 1.76
C ALA A 29 34.56 31.88 3.25
N GLY A 30 34.34 30.60 3.58
CA GLY A 30 34.46 30.07 4.95
C GLY A 30 33.15 30.03 5.75
N VAL A 31 32.02 30.35 5.12
CA VAL A 31 30.71 30.27 5.75
C VAL A 31 30.10 28.87 5.54
N GLU A 32 29.66 28.23 6.62
CA GLU A 32 29.01 26.91 6.55
C GLU A 32 27.53 27.04 6.17
N ILE A 33 27.09 26.18 5.25
CA ILE A 33 25.69 26.05 4.89
C ILE A 33 24.97 25.33 6.04
N PRO A 34 23.83 25.83 6.53
CA PRO A 34 23.06 25.14 7.55
C PRO A 34 22.75 23.70 7.13
N ASP A 35 22.94 22.73 8.03
CA ASP A 35 22.59 21.34 7.77
C ASP A 35 21.08 21.11 7.90
N PHE A 36 20.35 21.57 6.88
CA PHE A 36 18.90 21.38 6.78
C PHE A 36 18.49 19.96 6.34
N ILE A 37 19.47 19.09 6.03
CA ILE A 37 19.22 17.70 5.63
C ILE A 37 18.97 16.87 6.89
N ASN A 38 19.81 17.02 7.91
CA ASN A 38 19.69 16.27 9.17
C ASN A 38 18.96 17.04 10.27
N HIS A 39 18.93 18.38 10.18
CA HIS A 39 18.34 19.23 11.22
C HIS A 39 17.26 20.16 10.66
N VAL A 40 16.41 20.62 11.56
CA VAL A 40 15.32 21.53 11.24
C VAL A 40 15.86 22.93 11.43
N VAL A 41 16.04 23.65 10.33
CA VAL A 41 16.55 25.02 10.35
C VAL A 41 15.38 25.95 10.07
N LEU A 42 14.85 26.57 11.11
CA LEU A 42 13.83 27.62 10.96
C LEU A 42 14.48 28.90 10.41
N TRP A 43 13.71 29.73 9.72
CA TRP A 43 14.15 31.07 9.32
C TRP A 43 14.62 31.88 10.53
N SER A 44 13.90 31.81 11.66
CA SER A 44 14.28 32.45 12.93
C SER A 44 15.65 32.03 13.45
N ASP A 45 16.15 30.86 13.06
CA ASP A 45 17.39 30.27 13.54
C ASP A 45 18.49 30.29 12.46
N CYS A 46 18.18 30.79 11.26
CA CYS A 46 19.16 30.91 10.19
C CYS A 46 20.33 31.80 10.59
N PRO A 47 21.54 31.50 10.07
CA PRO A 47 22.71 32.35 10.24
C PRO A 47 22.46 33.80 9.83
N ALA A 48 23.14 34.72 10.52
CA ALA A 48 22.99 36.17 10.29
C ALA A 48 23.24 36.55 8.83
N TRP A 49 24.20 35.93 8.14
CA TRP A 49 24.53 36.24 6.75
C TRP A 49 23.38 35.95 5.77
N ILE A 50 22.52 34.97 6.06
CA ILE A 50 21.31 34.70 5.25
C ILE A 50 20.23 35.74 5.58
N LYS A 51 20.05 36.06 6.87
CA LYS A 51 19.04 37.04 7.33
C LYS A 51 19.37 38.48 6.93
N LEU A 52 20.65 38.81 6.74
CA LEU A 52 21.08 40.10 6.25
C LEU A 52 20.70 40.32 4.78
N ALA A 53 20.41 39.25 4.03
CA ALA A 53 20.01 39.36 2.64
C ALA A 53 18.60 39.94 2.46
N GLU A 54 17.69 39.72 3.42
CA GLU A 54 16.31 40.23 3.35
C GLU A 54 15.62 40.27 4.72
N VAL A 55 14.80 41.30 4.96
CA VAL A 55 13.90 41.37 6.13
C VAL A 55 12.57 40.69 5.81
N VAL A 56 12.31 39.56 6.46
CA VAL A 56 11.11 38.76 6.22
C VAL A 56 10.00 39.08 7.25
N PRO A 57 8.72 39.21 6.85
CA PRO A 57 7.58 39.41 7.75
C PRO A 57 7.48 38.39 8.89
N ALA A 58 6.94 38.81 10.03
CA ALA A 58 6.80 37.97 11.23
C ALA A 58 6.06 36.64 10.98
N ALA A 59 5.08 36.63 10.08
CA ALA A 59 4.30 35.43 9.73
C ALA A 59 5.12 34.31 9.08
N LEU A 60 6.27 34.63 8.48
CA LEU A 60 7.14 33.68 7.78
C LEU A 60 8.33 33.22 8.62
N GLN A 61 8.49 33.76 9.84
CA GLN A 61 9.63 33.44 10.72
C GLN A 61 9.67 31.96 11.14
N GLY A 62 8.50 31.31 11.16
CA GLY A 62 8.37 29.88 11.48
C GLY A 62 8.56 28.94 10.28
N TYR A 63 8.98 29.42 9.11
CA TYR A 63 9.22 28.54 7.95
C TYR A 63 10.56 27.80 8.10
N THR A 64 10.61 26.56 7.63
CA THR A 64 11.80 25.71 7.66
C THR A 64 12.53 25.79 6.32
N LEU A 65 13.86 25.81 6.35
CA LEU A 65 14.72 25.66 5.17
C LEU A 65 14.55 24.24 4.60
N VAL A 66 14.07 24.14 3.37
CA VAL A 66 13.80 22.85 2.70
C VAL A 66 14.77 22.54 1.57
N HIS A 67 15.37 23.58 1.00
CA HIS A 67 16.31 23.40 -0.11
C HIS A 67 17.29 24.56 -0.24
N ALA A 68 18.44 24.29 -0.82
CA ALA A 68 19.43 25.31 -1.15
C ALA A 68 20.06 25.00 -2.51
N VAL A 69 20.01 25.96 -3.44
CA VAL A 69 20.44 25.80 -4.83
C VAL A 69 21.46 26.88 -5.18
N LYS A 70 22.52 26.51 -5.90
CA LYS A 70 23.49 27.49 -6.39
C LYS A 70 22.84 28.40 -7.43
N ALA A 71 22.91 29.71 -7.20
CA ALA A 71 22.24 30.72 -8.03
C ALA A 71 23.22 31.55 -8.88
N GLY A 72 24.52 31.53 -8.54
CA GLY A 72 25.54 32.27 -9.27
C GLY A 72 26.94 32.14 -8.68
N TYR A 73 27.85 33.04 -9.08
CA TYR A 73 29.16 33.16 -8.46
C TYR A 73 29.00 33.73 -7.05
N GLN A 74 29.34 32.93 -6.03
CA GLN A 74 29.13 33.26 -4.61
C GLN A 74 27.68 33.59 -4.26
N LEU A 75 26.68 33.09 -5.00
CA LEU A 75 25.26 33.30 -4.70
C LEU A 75 24.55 31.96 -4.58
N ARG A 76 23.71 31.85 -3.55
CA ARG A 76 22.90 30.67 -3.28
C ARG A 76 21.49 31.08 -2.90
N THR A 77 20.51 30.39 -3.50
CA THR A 77 19.09 30.57 -3.20
C THR A 77 18.66 29.51 -2.19
N PHE A 78 18.06 29.96 -1.10
CA PHE A 78 17.54 29.16 -0.01
C PHE A 78 16.02 29.16 -0.09
N ILE A 79 15.39 27.98 -0.17
CA ILE A 79 13.93 27.84 -0.27
C ILE A 79 13.39 27.44 1.09
N PHE A 80 12.40 28.18 1.56
CA PHE A 80 11.75 28.00 2.85
C PHE A 80 10.30 27.59 2.64
N GLY A 81 9.88 26.52 3.34
CA GLY A 81 8.51 26.02 3.34
C GLY A 81 7.86 26.13 4.71
N ARG A 82 6.53 26.19 4.73
CA ARG A 82 5.78 26.24 6.00
C ARG A 82 6.07 24.98 6.81
N THR A 83 6.46 25.18 8.07
CA THR A 83 6.64 24.10 9.03
C THR A 83 5.28 23.52 9.38
N ARG A 84 5.11 22.21 9.19
CA ARG A 84 3.86 21.51 9.50
C ARG A 84 3.94 20.72 10.80
N SER A 85 2.83 20.65 11.52
CA SER A 85 2.67 19.68 12.61
C SER A 85 2.65 18.25 12.05
N LEU A 86 2.84 17.26 12.93
CA LEU A 86 2.76 15.85 12.52
C LEU A 86 1.36 15.49 11.98
N GLU A 87 0.31 16.12 12.52
CA GLU A 87 -1.07 15.96 12.10
C GLU A 87 -1.33 16.62 10.73
N GLU A 88 -0.80 17.81 10.49
CA GLU A 88 -0.93 18.48 9.19
C GLU A 88 -0.20 17.71 8.08
N ARG A 89 0.93 17.06 8.39
CA ARG A 89 1.66 16.22 7.41
C ARG A 89 0.92 14.94 7.07
N SER A 90 0.15 14.39 8.01
CA SER A 90 -0.65 13.18 7.80
C SER A 90 -2.05 13.48 7.25
N ALA A 91 -2.45 14.75 7.19
CA ALA A 91 -3.67 15.21 6.57
C ALA A 91 -3.45 15.53 5.07
N PRO A 92 -4.29 15.02 4.16
CA PRO A 92 -4.20 15.40 2.76
C PRO A 92 -4.72 16.83 2.57
N TYR A 93 -4.04 17.63 1.75
CA TYR A 93 -4.50 18.98 1.40
C TYR A 93 -5.50 18.95 0.23
N LEU A 94 -5.46 17.89 -0.59
CA LEU A 94 -6.39 17.65 -1.69
C LEU A 94 -6.79 16.17 -1.72
N VAL A 95 -8.08 15.92 -1.93
CA VAL A 95 -8.63 14.58 -2.08
C VAL A 95 -9.49 14.55 -3.34
N GLU A 96 -9.18 13.62 -4.23
CA GLU A 96 -9.92 13.39 -5.45
C GLU A 96 -10.47 11.96 -5.46
N TRP A 97 -11.63 11.78 -6.11
CA TRP A 97 -12.25 10.48 -6.30
C TRP A 97 -12.39 10.20 -7.78
N VAL A 98 -11.84 9.07 -8.22
CA VAL A 98 -11.88 8.67 -9.62
C VAL A 98 -12.35 7.23 -9.71
N LYS A 99 -13.27 6.95 -10.63
CA LYS A 99 -13.70 5.59 -10.93
C LYS A 99 -12.82 5.01 -12.03
N ARG A 100 -12.13 3.91 -11.76
CA ARG A 100 -11.24 3.24 -12.73
C ARG A 100 -11.42 1.72 -12.65
N PRO A 101 -11.20 0.98 -13.76
CA PRO A 101 -11.18 -0.47 -13.70
C PRO A 101 -10.04 -0.94 -12.79
N TYR A 102 -10.34 -1.86 -11.86
CA TYR A 102 -9.36 -2.51 -11.00
C TYR A 102 -9.63 -4.00 -10.91
N ALA A 103 -8.57 -4.81 -10.99
CA ALA A 103 -8.65 -6.25 -10.91
C ALA A 103 -8.64 -6.68 -9.44
N TRP A 104 -9.77 -7.17 -8.95
CA TRP A 104 -9.88 -7.74 -7.61
C TRP A 104 -9.67 -9.25 -7.67
N PRO A 105 -8.89 -9.85 -6.76
CA PRO A 105 -8.64 -11.28 -6.73
C PRO A 105 -9.90 -12.06 -6.31
N THR A 106 -9.94 -13.37 -6.55
CA THR A 106 -11.03 -14.20 -6.01
C THR A 106 -10.90 -14.31 -4.50
N VAL A 107 -12.01 -14.30 -3.77
CA VAL A 107 -12.03 -14.51 -2.31
C VAL A 107 -12.75 -15.81 -2.01
N LEU A 108 -12.07 -16.75 -1.35
CA LEU A 108 -12.69 -17.92 -0.75
C LEU A 108 -13.19 -17.53 0.66
N GLN A 109 -14.48 -17.24 0.76
CA GLN A 109 -15.10 -16.87 2.04
C GLN A 109 -15.27 -18.08 2.95
N LYS A 110 -15.66 -19.22 2.39
CA LYS A 110 -15.87 -20.47 3.14
C LYS A 110 -15.69 -21.68 2.24
N LEU A 111 -15.04 -22.72 2.76
CA LEU A 111 -15.03 -24.06 2.19
C LEU A 111 -15.41 -25.04 3.29
N TRP A 112 -16.36 -25.93 3.01
CA TRP A 112 -16.79 -26.96 3.94
C TRP A 112 -17.19 -28.23 3.21
N PHE A 113 -17.24 -29.33 3.96
CA PHE A 113 -17.57 -30.65 3.46
C PHE A 113 -18.80 -31.17 4.19
N GLU A 114 -19.78 -31.68 3.45
CA GLU A 114 -21.02 -32.23 3.98
C GLU A 114 -21.09 -33.72 3.67
N GLU A 115 -21.34 -34.57 4.67
CA GLU A 115 -21.71 -35.97 4.45
C GLU A 115 -23.16 -36.03 3.93
N GLY A 116 -23.35 -36.50 2.72
CA GLY A 116 -24.66 -36.70 2.11
C GLY A 116 -25.36 -37.96 2.62
N ASN A 117 -26.68 -37.87 2.87
CA ASN A 117 -27.53 -38.99 3.29
C ASN A 117 -28.22 -39.74 2.13
N LEU A 118 -27.97 -39.35 0.87
CA LEU A 118 -28.68 -39.91 -0.29
C LEU A 118 -27.85 -40.99 -1.00
N ALA A 119 -28.32 -42.24 -0.94
CA ALA A 119 -27.80 -43.34 -1.75
C ALA A 119 -28.25 -43.17 -3.21
N LEU A 120 -27.31 -42.89 -4.12
CA LEU A 120 -27.59 -42.87 -5.55
C LEU A 120 -27.11 -44.18 -6.19
N ASN A 121 -28.07 -45.11 -6.24
CA ASN A 121 -28.11 -46.39 -6.94
C ASN A 121 -27.03 -47.43 -6.59
N ALA A 122 -27.54 -48.48 -5.96
CA ALA A 122 -26.90 -49.75 -5.71
C ALA A 122 -26.49 -50.45 -7.02
N ALA A 123 -25.20 -50.71 -7.15
CA ALA A 123 -24.71 -52.01 -7.58
C ALA A 123 -23.59 -52.35 -6.59
N ASP A 124 -23.88 -53.33 -5.73
CA ASP A 124 -23.02 -53.92 -4.71
C ASP A 124 -22.72 -53.08 -3.44
N GLY A 125 -23.60 -53.27 -2.46
CA GLY A 125 -23.17 -53.73 -1.13
C GLY A 125 -22.29 -52.81 -0.27
N GLU A 126 -22.79 -51.64 0.10
CA GLU A 126 -22.66 -50.96 1.41
C GLU A 126 -23.02 -49.48 1.19
N GLY A 127 -23.85 -48.91 2.04
CA GLY A 127 -24.29 -47.50 1.94
C GLY A 127 -23.14 -46.54 2.19
N GLY A 128 -22.29 -46.34 1.18
CA GLY A 128 -21.15 -45.44 1.25
C GLY A 128 -21.61 -44.01 1.47
N LYS A 129 -21.25 -43.44 2.63
CA LYS A 129 -21.35 -42.01 2.90
C LYS A 129 -20.54 -41.28 1.83
N ARG A 130 -21.17 -40.37 1.09
CA ARG A 130 -20.47 -39.50 0.14
C ARG A 130 -20.24 -38.14 0.79
N VAL A 131 -18.99 -37.69 0.78
CA VAL A 131 -18.66 -36.31 1.13
C VAL A 131 -18.92 -35.41 -0.09
N HIS A 132 -19.50 -34.24 0.15
CA HIS A 132 -19.71 -33.20 -0.84
C HIS A 132 -18.96 -31.94 -0.43
N ALA A 133 -18.08 -31.44 -1.30
CA ALA A 133 -17.48 -30.13 -1.11
C ALA A 133 -18.51 -29.03 -1.43
N ARG A 134 -18.58 -28.05 -0.54
CA ARG A 134 -19.35 -26.81 -0.68
C ARG A 134 -18.43 -25.63 -0.48
N SER A 135 -18.62 -24.60 -1.28
CA SER A 135 -17.84 -23.37 -1.14
C SER A 135 -18.73 -22.15 -1.31
N LYS A 136 -18.35 -21.09 -0.61
CA LYS A 136 -18.83 -19.74 -0.83
C LYS A 136 -17.61 -18.91 -1.23
N SER A 137 -17.64 -18.36 -2.44
CA SER A 137 -16.57 -17.51 -2.95
C SER A 137 -17.12 -16.26 -3.62
N ARG A 138 -16.38 -15.16 -3.49
CA ARG A 138 -16.60 -13.95 -4.27
C ARG A 138 -15.66 -14.00 -5.47
N ARG A 139 -16.23 -13.95 -6.68
CA ARG A 139 -15.47 -14.13 -7.92
C ARG A 139 -14.58 -12.91 -8.19
N GLY A 140 -13.29 -13.16 -8.38
CA GLY A 140 -12.34 -12.15 -8.86
C GLY A 140 -12.65 -11.75 -10.30
N ALA A 141 -12.62 -10.45 -10.58
CA ALA A 141 -12.80 -9.88 -11.91
C ALA A 141 -12.30 -8.43 -11.92
N ILE A 142 -12.38 -7.80 -13.09
CA ILE A 142 -12.17 -6.36 -13.23
C ILE A 142 -13.49 -5.67 -12.91
N TYR A 143 -13.48 -4.83 -11.88
CA TYR A 143 -14.64 -4.06 -11.45
C TYR A 143 -14.39 -2.56 -11.63
N PRO A 144 -15.45 -1.75 -11.90
CA PRO A 144 -15.34 -0.31 -11.87
C PRO A 144 -15.25 0.17 -10.42
N THR A 145 -14.03 0.41 -9.95
CA THR A 145 -13.68 0.63 -8.54
C THR A 145 -13.42 2.10 -8.27
N TRP A 146 -13.91 2.59 -7.14
CA TRP A 146 -13.60 3.94 -6.67
C TRP A 146 -12.19 3.99 -6.10
N HIS A 147 -11.39 4.91 -6.62
CA HIS A 147 -10.06 5.20 -6.13
C HIS A 147 -10.07 6.57 -5.45
N LYS A 148 -9.57 6.62 -4.22
CA LYS A 148 -9.34 7.87 -3.50
C LYS A 148 -7.88 8.27 -3.71
N ILE A 149 -7.66 9.40 -4.36
CA ILE A 149 -6.33 9.98 -4.55
C ILE A 149 -6.15 11.06 -3.50
N SER A 150 -5.21 10.86 -2.58
CA SER A 150 -4.93 11.79 -1.49
C SER A 150 -3.54 12.40 -1.69
N HIS A 151 -3.49 13.73 -1.72
CA HIS A 151 -2.28 14.49 -1.93
C HIS A 151 -1.79 15.08 -0.61
N PHE A 152 -0.53 14.83 -0.28
CA PHE A 152 0.11 15.29 0.95
C PHE A 152 1.35 16.13 0.60
N LEU A 153 1.64 17.11 1.45
CA LEU A 153 2.80 17.97 1.32
C LEU A 153 3.48 18.09 2.69
N SER A 154 4.80 18.01 2.70
CA SER A 154 5.60 18.02 3.91
C SER A 154 6.94 18.70 3.63
N GLU A 155 7.46 19.44 4.60
CA GLU A 155 8.80 20.00 4.55
C GLU A 155 9.89 18.93 4.83
N ARG A 156 9.49 17.73 5.28
CA ARG A 156 10.38 16.60 5.57
C ARG A 156 10.00 15.33 4.78
N PRO A 157 10.96 14.40 4.58
CA PRO A 157 10.67 13.13 3.93
C PRO A 157 9.53 12.36 4.61
N PHE A 158 8.62 11.82 3.80
CA PHE A 158 7.63 10.87 4.31
C PHE A 158 8.28 9.53 4.66
N ALA A 159 7.85 8.94 5.77
CA ALA A 159 8.30 7.61 6.18
C ALA A 159 7.95 6.56 5.11
N LYS A 160 8.86 5.61 4.89
CA LYS A 160 8.62 4.49 3.97
C LYS A 160 7.84 3.38 4.64
N THR A 161 6.55 3.58 4.85
CA THR A 161 5.63 2.48 5.18
C THR A 161 5.19 1.80 3.89
N ARG A 162 5.21 0.46 3.89
CA ARG A 162 4.56 -0.34 2.84
C ARG A 162 3.14 -0.63 3.33
N SER A 163 2.16 -0.13 2.60
CA SER A 163 0.77 -0.54 2.82
C SER A 163 0.63 -2.02 2.44
N PRO A 164 -0.21 -2.79 3.14
CA PRO A 164 -0.49 -4.16 2.75
C PRO A 164 -1.21 -4.14 1.39
N VAL A 165 -0.76 -5.01 0.48
CA VAL A 165 -1.36 -5.25 -0.85
C VAL A 165 -1.86 -6.69 -0.84
N PRO A 166 -3.04 -7.00 -1.40
CA PRO A 166 -3.55 -8.37 -1.40
C PRO A 166 -2.57 -9.33 -2.07
N ILE A 167 -2.17 -10.38 -1.36
CA ILE A 167 -1.34 -11.47 -1.88
C ILE A 167 -2.22 -12.71 -1.90
N THR A 168 -2.47 -13.24 -3.10
CA THR A 168 -3.24 -14.46 -3.31
C THR A 168 -2.38 -15.68 -3.13
N ASP A 169 -3.00 -16.77 -2.68
CA ASP A 169 -2.41 -18.10 -2.67
C ASP A 169 -3.38 -19.12 -3.30
N SER A 170 -2.87 -20.31 -3.62
CA SER A 170 -3.64 -21.37 -4.26
C SER A 170 -3.95 -22.48 -3.27
N ILE A 171 -5.23 -22.75 -3.07
CA ILE A 171 -5.68 -23.89 -2.27
C ILE A 171 -5.95 -25.06 -3.21
N SER A 172 -5.33 -26.20 -2.94
CA SER A 172 -5.68 -27.48 -3.58
C SER A 172 -6.04 -28.48 -2.50
N TYR A 173 -7.09 -29.26 -2.70
CA TYR A 173 -7.50 -30.24 -1.71
C TYR A 173 -7.91 -31.55 -2.37
N SER A 174 -7.70 -32.63 -1.61
CA SER A 174 -8.20 -33.96 -1.91
C SER A 174 -8.63 -34.59 -0.58
N PHE A 175 -9.94 -34.72 -0.37
CA PHE A 175 -10.51 -35.24 0.87
C PHE A 175 -11.68 -36.18 0.56
N ASP A 176 -11.57 -37.42 1.06
CA ASP A 176 -12.60 -38.47 0.95
C ASP A 176 -13.25 -38.62 -0.45
N GLY A 177 -12.40 -38.81 -1.46
CA GLY A 177 -12.84 -38.98 -2.86
C GLY A 177 -13.28 -37.69 -3.57
N VAL A 178 -13.28 -36.54 -2.88
CA VAL A 178 -13.55 -35.23 -3.46
C VAL A 178 -12.25 -34.43 -3.58
N SER A 179 -11.93 -34.00 -4.80
CA SER A 179 -10.82 -33.10 -5.06
C SER A 179 -11.29 -31.80 -5.68
N GLY A 180 -10.51 -30.74 -5.49
CA GLY A 180 -10.79 -29.42 -6.04
C GLY A 180 -9.64 -28.46 -5.81
N SER A 181 -9.74 -27.28 -6.41
CA SER A 181 -8.77 -26.22 -6.23
C SER A 181 -9.38 -24.82 -6.38
N PHE A 182 -8.80 -23.86 -5.68
CA PHE A 182 -9.03 -22.43 -5.83
C PHE A 182 -7.68 -21.79 -6.19
N PRO A 183 -7.39 -21.60 -7.48
CA PRO A 183 -6.18 -20.90 -7.89
C PRO A 183 -6.29 -19.40 -7.57
N GLU A 184 -5.18 -18.81 -7.13
CA GLU A 184 -5.02 -17.35 -6.95
C GLU A 184 -6.19 -16.68 -6.19
N CYS A 185 -6.41 -17.12 -4.95
CA CYS A 185 -7.48 -16.58 -4.10
C CYS A 185 -6.96 -16.02 -2.77
N LEU A 186 -7.72 -15.07 -2.21
CA LEU A 186 -7.62 -14.67 -0.81
C LEU A 186 -8.45 -15.63 0.04
N HIS A 187 -7.95 -16.03 1.20
CA HIS A 187 -8.64 -16.97 2.08
C HIS A 187 -8.27 -16.78 3.56
N PRO A 188 -9.20 -17.07 4.49
CA PRO A 188 -8.95 -17.04 5.94
C PRO A 188 -8.08 -18.20 6.44
N GLY A 189 -7.54 -19.00 5.53
CA GLY A 189 -6.84 -20.24 5.83
C GLY A 189 -7.76 -21.45 5.68
N CYS A 190 -7.18 -22.58 5.31
CA CYS A 190 -7.88 -23.84 5.13
C CYS A 190 -7.06 -24.96 5.76
N ARG A 191 -7.75 -25.89 6.41
CA ARG A 191 -7.11 -27.07 6.98
C ARG A 191 -7.91 -28.29 6.55
N PHE A 192 -7.25 -29.21 5.88
CA PHE A 192 -7.82 -30.48 5.50
C PHE A 192 -7.27 -31.55 6.42
N PRO A 193 -8.13 -32.29 7.13
CA PRO A 193 -7.67 -33.39 7.97
C PRO A 193 -6.96 -34.44 7.11
N GLN A 194 -6.09 -35.20 7.77
CA GLN A 194 -5.23 -36.24 7.18
C GLN A 194 -5.97 -37.13 6.17
N TYR A 195 -5.29 -37.52 5.09
CA TYR A 195 -5.79 -38.48 4.09
C TYR A 195 -6.44 -39.70 4.76
N GLN A 196 -7.77 -39.73 4.82
CA GLN A 196 -8.56 -40.94 5.08
C GLN A 196 -9.04 -41.47 3.73
N THR A 197 -8.11 -41.83 2.84
CA THR A 197 -8.49 -42.65 1.69
C THR A 197 -8.88 -44.02 2.20
N SER A 198 -10.11 -44.46 1.91
CA SER A 198 -10.58 -45.84 2.09
C SER A 198 -9.82 -46.86 1.21
N GLY A 199 -8.95 -46.38 0.32
CA GLY A 199 -8.13 -47.19 -0.58
C GLY A 199 -6.84 -47.73 0.06
N LYS A 200 -6.49 -48.96 -0.30
CA LYS A 200 -5.20 -49.57 0.02
C LYS A 200 -4.13 -49.03 -0.94
N VAL A 201 -2.98 -48.59 -0.42
CA VAL A 201 -1.81 -48.29 -1.25
C VAL A 201 -1.44 -49.52 -2.09
N VAL A 202 -1.42 -49.36 -3.42
CA VAL A 202 -0.94 -50.42 -4.33
C VAL A 202 0.55 -50.23 -4.51
N PHE A 203 1.33 -50.93 -3.69
CA PHE A 203 2.79 -50.95 -3.81
C PHE A 203 3.20 -51.42 -5.22
N GLY A 204 4.07 -50.67 -5.89
CA GLY A 204 4.55 -50.96 -7.24
C GLY A 204 3.81 -50.26 -8.39
N ALA A 205 2.78 -49.45 -8.10
CA ALA A 205 2.17 -48.54 -9.07
C ALA A 205 2.68 -47.11 -8.85
N GLY A 206 3.29 -46.49 -9.87
CA GLY A 206 3.90 -45.15 -9.78
C GLY A 206 5.43 -45.18 -9.66
N THR A 207 6.02 -44.17 -9.02
CA THR A 207 7.48 -43.99 -8.91
C THR A 207 8.10 -45.03 -7.95
N PRO A 208 9.03 -45.88 -8.40
CA PRO A 208 9.61 -46.92 -7.58
C PRO A 208 10.79 -46.36 -6.78
N SER A 209 10.57 -45.88 -5.55
CA SER A 209 11.60 -45.89 -4.47
C SER A 209 11.28 -45.07 -3.20
N VAL A 210 10.18 -44.33 -3.09
CA VAL A 210 9.93 -43.54 -1.87
C VAL A 210 8.96 -44.30 -0.95
N GLU A 211 9.42 -44.70 0.23
CA GLU A 211 8.54 -45.14 1.33
C GLU A 211 7.53 -44.02 1.59
N ILE A 212 6.22 -44.34 1.59
CA ILE A 212 5.13 -43.43 1.95
C ILE A 212 5.12 -43.26 3.49
N GLY A 213 6.26 -42.87 4.04
CA GLY A 213 6.53 -42.89 5.48
C GLY A 213 6.31 -41.57 6.20
N GLY A 214 5.95 -40.49 5.50
CA GLY A 214 5.90 -39.15 6.11
C GLY A 214 4.91 -38.14 5.53
N ASP A 215 4.37 -38.34 4.33
CA ASP A 215 3.53 -37.33 3.65
C ASP A 215 2.04 -37.39 4.00
N ILE A 216 1.65 -38.21 4.97
CA ILE A 216 0.27 -38.27 5.48
C ILE A 216 0.08 -37.18 6.56
N VAL A 217 0.48 -35.94 6.27
CA VAL A 217 0.30 -34.78 7.18
C VAL A 217 -0.98 -34.05 6.79
N ALA A 218 -1.70 -33.48 7.76
CA ALA A 218 -2.82 -32.60 7.48
C ALA A 218 -2.40 -31.49 6.52
N GLN A 219 -3.19 -31.25 5.47
CA GLN A 219 -2.87 -30.21 4.50
C GLN A 219 -3.34 -28.86 5.05
N GLU A 220 -2.39 -28.02 5.44
CA GLU A 220 -2.64 -26.71 6.04
C GLU A 220 -2.25 -25.59 5.07
N PHE A 221 -3.20 -24.71 4.81
CA PHE A 221 -3.04 -23.48 4.04
C PHE A 221 -3.22 -22.30 5.01
N PRO A 222 -2.16 -21.57 5.39
CA PRO A 222 -2.28 -20.43 6.28
C PRO A 222 -3.14 -19.33 5.65
N ALA A 223 -3.71 -18.44 6.46
CA ALA A 223 -4.47 -17.30 5.93
C ALA A 223 -3.59 -16.40 5.05
N THR A 224 -4.16 -15.87 3.97
CA THR A 224 -3.53 -14.80 3.19
C THR A 224 -3.44 -13.52 4.03
N ASN A 225 -2.56 -12.59 3.64
CA ASN A 225 -2.38 -11.33 4.39
C ASN A 225 -3.65 -10.45 4.42
N MET A 226 -4.53 -10.64 3.44
CA MET A 226 -5.90 -10.13 3.40
C MET A 226 -6.82 -11.29 3.13
N THR A 227 -7.91 -11.44 3.88
CA THR A 227 -8.83 -12.58 3.77
C THR A 227 -10.08 -12.23 2.96
N ASP A 228 -10.32 -10.96 2.68
CA ASP A 228 -11.39 -10.43 1.83
C ASP A 228 -10.92 -9.16 1.10
N TRP A 229 -11.78 -8.60 0.24
CA TRP A 229 -11.57 -7.31 -0.39
C TRP A 229 -11.69 -6.18 0.64
N GLU A 230 -10.56 -5.60 0.96
CA GLU A 230 -10.48 -4.43 1.83
C GLU A 230 -9.88 -3.24 1.09
N LYS A 231 -10.12 -2.04 1.63
CA LYS A 231 -9.45 -0.85 1.12
C LYS A 231 -7.95 -1.00 1.29
N HIS A 232 -7.19 -0.71 0.24
CA HIS A 232 -5.74 -0.80 0.30
C HIS A 232 -5.09 0.16 -0.69
N ALA A 233 -3.83 0.49 -0.46
CA ALA A 233 -3.09 1.37 -1.34
C ALA A 233 -2.65 0.61 -2.59
N THR A 234 -3.01 1.14 -3.75
CA THR A 234 -2.56 0.64 -5.06
C THR A 234 -1.30 1.35 -5.52
N GLU A 235 -1.18 2.64 -5.19
CA GLU A 235 -0.03 3.47 -5.53
C GLU A 235 0.33 4.36 -4.33
N ASP A 236 1.63 4.49 -4.03
CA ASP A 236 2.15 5.42 -3.02
C ASP A 236 3.41 6.08 -3.58
N ASN A 237 3.19 7.13 -4.36
CA ASN A 237 4.24 7.85 -5.07
C ASN A 237 4.76 8.99 -4.19
N ARG A 238 6.09 9.13 -4.14
CA ARG A 238 6.77 10.15 -3.32
C ARG A 238 7.86 10.79 -4.14
N TYR A 239 7.84 12.12 -4.23
CA TYR A 239 8.83 12.88 -4.98
C TYR A 239 9.02 14.26 -4.36
N GLN A 240 10.12 14.91 -4.70
CA GLN A 240 10.44 16.24 -4.22
C GLN A 240 10.05 17.27 -5.28
N VAL A 241 9.33 18.33 -4.89
CA VAL A 241 8.93 19.44 -5.76
C VAL A 241 9.33 20.73 -5.07
N SER A 242 10.18 21.53 -5.72
CA SER A 242 10.62 22.83 -5.19
C SER A 242 11.18 22.74 -3.76
N GLY A 243 11.90 21.66 -3.45
CA GLY A 243 12.44 21.40 -2.11
C GLY A 243 11.49 20.70 -1.14
N MET A 244 10.18 20.78 -1.36
CA MET A 244 9.16 20.14 -0.52
C MET A 244 8.98 18.67 -0.88
N TYR A 245 8.64 17.84 0.10
CA TYR A 245 8.28 16.45 -0.11
C TYR A 245 6.79 16.35 -0.39
N TYR A 246 6.48 15.82 -1.56
CA TYR A 246 5.11 15.54 -1.98
C TYR A 246 4.87 14.03 -1.98
N ARG A 247 3.69 13.63 -1.52
CA ARG A 247 3.22 12.25 -1.55
C ARG A 247 1.83 12.19 -2.16
N GLN A 248 1.63 11.24 -3.06
CA GLN A 248 0.34 10.88 -3.62
C GLN A 248 0.04 9.44 -3.27
N LEU A 249 -1.03 9.26 -2.49
CA LEU A 249 -1.54 7.95 -2.10
C LEU A 249 -2.83 7.66 -2.86
N VAL A 250 -2.86 6.55 -3.59
CA VAL A 250 -4.06 6.06 -4.27
C VAL A 250 -4.55 4.83 -3.54
N GLU A 251 -5.78 4.88 -3.03
CA GLU A 251 -6.44 3.78 -2.33
C GLU A 251 -7.60 3.26 -3.16
N ALA A 252 -7.65 1.94 -3.41
CA ALA A 252 -8.78 1.28 -4.04
C ALA A 252 -9.81 0.87 -2.98
N TYR A 253 -11.08 1.18 -3.23
CA TYR A 253 -12.20 0.80 -2.36
C TYR A 253 -12.97 -0.37 -2.96
N PRO A 254 -13.21 -1.46 -2.21
CA PRO A 254 -13.91 -2.62 -2.73
C PRO A 254 -15.26 -2.21 -3.33
N PRO A 255 -15.68 -2.80 -4.46
CA PRO A 255 -17.00 -2.57 -4.99
C PRO A 255 -18.04 -3.03 -3.96
N LEU A 256 -19.14 -2.29 -3.83
CA LEU A 256 -20.28 -2.73 -3.02
C LEU A 256 -20.84 -4.00 -3.66
N ASP A 257 -20.87 -5.10 -2.90
CA ASP A 257 -21.51 -6.34 -3.34
C ASP A 257 -22.99 -6.28 -2.96
N ASP A 258 -23.84 -5.86 -3.91
CA ASP A 258 -25.29 -5.76 -3.70
C ASP A 258 -25.94 -7.09 -3.25
N ARG A 259 -25.24 -8.23 -3.42
CA ARG A 259 -25.71 -9.56 -3.01
C ARG A 259 -25.58 -9.83 -1.51
N GLU A 260 -24.76 -9.06 -0.79
CA GLU A 260 -24.63 -9.17 0.67
C GLU A 260 -25.67 -8.34 1.43
N ILE A 261 -26.36 -7.41 0.75
CA ILE A 261 -27.41 -6.57 1.34
C ILE A 261 -28.78 -7.29 1.38
N LEU A 262 -28.96 -8.33 0.57
CA LEU A 262 -30.24 -9.02 0.35
C LEU A 262 -30.26 -10.49 0.85
N GLY A 263 -29.21 -10.95 1.54
CA GLY A 263 -29.14 -12.28 2.14
C GLY A 263 -29.24 -12.24 3.65
#